data_AF-A0A7S1RIF3-F1
#
_entry.id   AF-A0A7S1RIF3-F1
#
_cell.length_a   1.000
_cell.length_b   1.000
_cell.length_c   1.000
_cell.angle_alpha   90.00
_cell.angle_beta   90.00
_cell.angle_gamma   90.00
#
_symmetry.space_group_name_H-M   'P 1'
#
loop_
_entity.id
_entity.type
_entity.pdbx_description
1 polymer ?
#
loop_
_entity_poly.entity_id
_entity_poly.type
_entity_poly.pdbx_seq_one_letter_code
_entity_poly.pdbx_strand_id
1 'polypeptide(L)'
;VAMKSRSMSAAPHRFVSEEDCDCLTGRERVSIVMLAAARARLVLDNGPLDTQSEKGDEACRRFLKALDATAQALNIEPAPRTYRSQFTQKYRALFAGEARSYRVDML
;
A
#
# COMPACT_ATOMS: atom_id res chain seq x y z
N VAL A 1 -7.48 44.71 -4.34
CA VAL A 1 -8.44 43.63 -4.04
C VAL A 1 -7.64 42.44 -3.56
N ALA A 2 -7.65 42.20 -2.25
CA ALA A 2 -6.86 41.16 -1.60
C ALA A 2 -7.53 39.79 -1.78
N MET A 3 -6.86 38.85 -2.45
CA MET A 3 -7.26 37.45 -2.45
C MET A 3 -6.48 36.70 -1.37
N LYS A 4 -7.27 36.29 -0.38
CA LYS A 4 -6.91 35.67 0.89
C LYS A 4 -6.23 34.33 0.64
N SER A 5 -4.96 34.23 1.04
CA SER A 5 -4.21 32.97 1.12
C SER A 5 -4.92 32.00 2.07
N ARG A 6 -5.47 30.90 1.53
CA ARG A 6 -5.91 29.76 2.32
C ARG A 6 -4.68 29.04 2.85
N SER A 7 -4.31 29.36 4.09
CA SER A 7 -3.50 28.48 4.93
C SER A 7 -4.28 27.17 5.12
N MET A 8 -3.87 26.12 4.41
CA MET A 8 -4.29 24.77 4.74
C MET A 8 -3.44 24.33 5.94
N SER A 9 -4.06 24.38 7.11
CA SER A 9 -3.54 23.81 8.35
C SER A 9 -3.26 22.32 8.10
N ALA A 10 -1.98 21.98 7.98
CA ALA A 10 -1.53 20.61 8.05
C ALA A 10 -1.83 20.12 9.48
N ALA A 11 -2.82 19.24 9.61
CA ALA A 11 -3.02 18.51 10.85
C ALA A 11 -1.72 17.74 11.12
N PRO A 12 -1.08 17.89 12.30
CA PRO A 12 0.10 17.13 12.59
C PRO A 12 -0.29 15.65 12.56
N HIS A 13 0.45 14.87 11.75
CA HIS A 13 0.38 13.42 11.80
C HIS A 13 0.62 13.00 13.23
N ARG A 14 -0.44 12.56 13.90
CA ARG A 14 -0.36 11.99 15.23
C ARG A 14 0.29 10.62 15.05
N PHE A 15 1.62 10.62 15.00
CA PHE A 15 2.38 9.45 15.42
C PHE A 15 1.82 9.10 16.78
N VAL A 16 1.33 7.86 16.90
CA VAL A 16 0.79 7.30 18.13
C VAL A 16 1.76 7.65 19.25
N SER A 17 1.38 8.64 20.06
CA SER A 17 2.19 9.09 21.18
C SER A 17 1.95 8.10 22.31
N GLU A 18 2.99 7.80 23.09
CA GLU A 18 2.98 6.82 24.21
C GLU A 18 1.85 7.00 25.24
N GLU A 19 1.08 8.10 25.15
CA GLU A 19 0.04 8.49 26.11
C GLU A 19 -1.39 8.28 25.61
N ASP A 20 -1.61 7.82 24.37
CA ASP A 20 -2.94 7.45 23.88
C ASP A 20 -3.25 5.98 24.23
N CYS A 21 -4.20 5.81 25.15
CA CYS A 21 -4.66 4.53 25.69
C CYS A 21 -4.66 3.37 24.68
N ASP A 22 -4.00 2.30 25.09
CA ASP A 22 -3.55 1.09 24.39
C ASP A 22 -4.69 0.17 23.87
N CYS A 23 -5.73 0.73 23.26
CA CYS A 23 -6.87 -0.04 22.80
C CYS A 23 -7.21 0.23 21.34
N LEU A 24 -6.61 -0.58 20.46
CA LEU A 24 -7.11 -0.78 19.09
C LEU A 24 -8.62 -1.03 19.15
N THR A 25 -9.37 -0.25 18.38
CA THR A 25 -10.80 -0.42 18.20
C THR A 25 -11.10 -1.82 17.62
N GLY A 26 -12.31 -2.33 17.82
CA GLY A 26 -12.71 -3.62 17.24
C GLY A 26 -12.51 -3.69 15.73
N ARG A 27 -12.69 -2.55 15.02
CA ARG A 27 -12.46 -2.45 13.57
C ARG A 27 -10.99 -2.60 13.21
N GLU A 28 -10.10 -1.90 13.92
CA GLU A 28 -8.66 -1.97 13.67
C GLU A 28 -8.09 -3.35 13.96
N ARG A 29 -8.52 -3.98 15.06
CA ARG A 29 -8.12 -5.37 15.39
C ARG A 29 -8.52 -6.34 14.28
N VAL A 30 -9.77 -6.27 13.83
CA VAL A 30 -10.26 -7.12 12.75
C VAL A 30 -9.48 -6.88 11.45
N SER A 31 -9.23 -5.61 11.08
CA SER A 31 -8.46 -5.34 9.86
C SER A 31 -7.03 -5.87 9.93
N ILE A 32 -6.36 -5.73 11.09
CA ILE A 32 -5.00 -6.25 11.30
C ILE A 32 -4.97 -7.79 11.21
N VAL A 33 -5.93 -8.47 11.84
CA VAL A 33 -6.04 -9.94 11.77
C VAL A 33 -6.28 -10.39 10.33
N MET A 34 -7.17 -9.71 9.60
CA MET A 34 -7.45 -10.01 8.20
C MET A 34 -6.24 -9.76 7.30
N LEU A 35 -5.46 -8.71 7.56
CA LEU A 35 -4.20 -8.43 6.87
C LEU A 35 -3.15 -9.52 7.13
N ALA A 36 -2.98 -9.93 8.38
CA ALA A 36 -2.07 -11.02 8.75
C ALA A 36 -2.47 -12.34 8.07
N ALA A 37 -3.76 -12.66 8.06
CA ALA A 37 -4.30 -13.84 7.39
C ALA A 37 -4.10 -13.77 5.86
N ALA A 38 -4.28 -12.59 5.25
CA ALA A 38 -4.03 -12.40 3.82
C ALA A 38 -2.54 -12.54 3.48
N ARG A 39 -1.64 -12.03 4.33
CA ARG A 39 -0.18 -12.18 4.17
C ARG A 39 0.25 -13.64 4.21
N ALA A 40 -0.32 -14.44 5.11
CA ALA A 40 -0.01 -15.87 5.23
C ALA A 40 -0.48 -16.70 4.01
N ARG A 41 -1.37 -16.15 3.18
CA ARG A 41 -1.89 -16.80 1.95
C ARG A 41 -1.13 -16.39 0.69
N LEU A 42 -0.12 -15.53 0.81
CA LEU A 42 0.74 -15.21 -0.32
C LEU A 42 1.47 -16.47 -0.80
N VAL A 43 1.46 -16.66 -2.12
CA VAL A 43 2.10 -17.82 -2.75
C VAL A 43 3.55 -17.48 -3.03
N LEU A 44 4.46 -18.36 -2.64
CA LEU A 44 5.89 -18.24 -2.95
C LEU A 44 6.26 -19.28 -4.00
N ASP A 45 7.02 -18.87 -5.00
CA ASP A 45 7.63 -19.75 -6.01
C ASP A 45 9.09 -19.98 -5.64
N ASN A 46 9.38 -21.04 -4.88
CA ASN A 46 10.75 -21.41 -4.47
C ASN A 46 11.53 -20.30 -3.74
N GLY A 47 10.82 -19.38 -3.06
CA GLY A 47 11.42 -18.26 -2.32
C GLY A 47 10.77 -16.93 -2.67
N PRO A 48 10.95 -16.41 -3.91
CA PRO A 48 10.30 -15.18 -4.33
C PRO A 48 8.76 -15.29 -4.34
N LEU A 49 8.10 -14.14 -4.21
CA LEU A 49 6.65 -14.03 -4.28
C LEU A 49 6.18 -14.38 -5.70
N ASP A 50 5.27 -15.35 -5.80
CA ASP A 50 4.62 -15.67 -7.07
C ASP A 50 3.64 -14.56 -7.44
N THR A 51 4.00 -13.81 -8.47
CA THR A 51 3.21 -12.73 -9.07
C THR A 51 2.84 -13.03 -10.52
N GLN A 52 3.18 -14.22 -11.03
CA GLN A 52 2.97 -14.54 -12.44
C GLN A 52 1.84 -15.55 -12.64
N SER A 53 1.66 -16.48 -11.69
CA SER A 53 0.54 -17.41 -11.73
C SER A 53 -0.77 -16.71 -11.37
N GLU A 54 -1.88 -17.26 -11.85
CA GLU A 54 -3.22 -16.79 -11.51
C GLU A 54 -3.49 -16.86 -9.99
N LYS A 55 -2.97 -17.91 -9.34
CA LYS A 55 -3.08 -18.07 -7.88
C LYS A 55 -2.26 -17.01 -7.13
N GLY A 56 -1.06 -16.71 -7.62
CA GLY A 56 -0.20 -15.66 -7.08
C GLY A 56 -0.80 -14.26 -7.23
N ASP A 57 -1.31 -13.94 -8.41
CA ASP A 57 -2.01 -12.67 -8.68
C ASP A 57 -3.24 -12.51 -7.78
N GLU A 58 -4.08 -13.53 -7.66
CA GLU A 58 -5.26 -13.45 -6.79
C GLU A 58 -4.87 -13.31 -5.31
N ALA A 59 -3.85 -14.03 -4.84
CA ALA A 59 -3.34 -13.89 -3.48
C ALA A 59 -2.80 -12.47 -3.23
N CYS A 60 -2.05 -11.91 -4.18
CA CYS A 60 -1.53 -10.55 -4.10
C CYS A 60 -2.65 -9.51 -4.06
N ARG A 61 -3.67 -9.62 -4.93
CA ARG A 61 -4.83 -8.71 -4.93
C ARG A 61 -5.59 -8.75 -3.61
N ARG A 62 -5.82 -9.94 -3.06
CA ARG A 62 -6.47 -10.11 -1.76
C ARG A 62 -5.66 -9.46 -0.63
N PHE A 63 -4.34 -9.63 -0.65
CA PHE A 63 -3.44 -8.99 0.30
C PHE A 63 -3.46 -7.46 0.18
N LEU A 64 -3.30 -6.91 -1.03
CA LEU A 64 -3.33 -5.47 -1.27
C LEU A 64 -4.66 -4.84 -0.82
N LYS A 65 -5.79 -5.51 -1.08
CA LYS A 65 -7.11 -5.06 -0.62
C LYS A 65 -7.23 -5.05 0.91
N ALA A 66 -6.68 -6.07 1.59
CA ALA A 66 -6.65 -6.10 3.04
C ALA A 66 -5.72 -5.01 3.63
N LEU A 67 -4.61 -4.71 2.94
CA LEU A 67 -3.67 -3.66 3.32
C LEU A 67 -4.31 -2.28 3.22
N ASP A 68 -5.00 -1.99 2.11
CA ASP A 68 -5.75 -0.73 1.94
C ASP A 68 -6.86 -0.59 2.98
N ALA A 69 -7.62 -1.66 3.25
CA ALA A 69 -8.64 -1.66 4.30
C ALA A 69 -8.08 -1.40 5.70
N THR A 70 -6.88 -1.93 5.98
CA THR A 70 -6.19 -1.73 7.27
C THR A 70 -5.66 -0.31 7.39
N ALA A 71 -5.08 0.24 6.32
CA ALA A 71 -4.64 1.63 6.28
C ALA A 71 -5.81 2.59 6.55
N GLN A 72 -6.99 2.34 5.94
CA GLN A 72 -8.20 3.12 6.21
C GLN A 72 -8.68 2.97 7.66
N ALA A 73 -8.66 1.75 8.22
CA ALA A 73 -9.08 1.51 9.59
C ALA A 73 -8.19 2.22 10.61
N LEU A 74 -6.87 2.26 10.34
CA LEU A 74 -5.86 2.95 11.17
C LEU A 74 -5.71 4.45 10.83
N ASN A 75 -6.53 4.96 9.91
CA ASN A 75 -6.47 6.34 9.42
C ASN A 75 -5.06 6.76 8.95
N ILE A 76 -4.35 5.84 8.31
CA ILE A 76 -3.02 6.05 7.72
C ILE A 76 -3.23 6.68 6.34
N GLU A 77 -2.68 7.88 6.13
CA GLU A 77 -2.72 8.50 4.81
C GLU A 77 -1.93 7.66 3.79
N PRO A 78 -2.50 7.40 2.60
CA PRO A 78 -1.77 6.78 1.51
C PRO A 78 -0.61 7.69 1.11
N ALA A 79 0.62 7.15 1.11
CA ALA A 79 1.76 7.89 0.61
C ALA A 79 1.52 8.32 -0.85
N PRO A 80 1.85 9.57 -1.22
CA PRO A 80 1.66 10.06 -2.59
C PRO A 80 2.45 9.19 -3.57
N ARG A 81 1.73 8.53 -4.50
CA ARG A 81 2.31 7.62 -5.50
C ARG A 81 2.90 8.36 -6.72
N THR A 82 3.18 9.66 -6.60
CA THR A 82 3.77 10.49 -7.66
C THR A 82 5.14 9.97 -8.13
N TYR A 83 5.87 9.23 -7.29
CA TYR A 83 7.11 8.59 -7.71
C TYR A 83 6.88 7.50 -8.77
N ARG A 84 5.71 6.83 -8.81
CA ARG A 84 5.43 5.73 -9.76
C ARG A 84 5.34 6.23 -11.20
N SER A 85 4.73 7.39 -11.42
CA SER A 85 4.62 7.97 -12.77
C SER A 85 6.00 8.30 -13.34
N GLN A 86 6.92 8.79 -12.51
CA GLN A 86 8.30 9.08 -12.91
C GLN A 86 9.17 7.81 -13.01
N PHE A 87 8.95 6.84 -12.10
CA PHE A 87 9.69 5.58 -12.08
C PHE A 87 9.40 4.75 -13.31
N THR A 88 8.13 4.57 -13.70
CA THR A 88 7.77 3.81 -14.90
C THR A 88 8.38 4.41 -16.17
N GLN A 89 8.50 5.73 -16.25
CA GLN A 89 9.08 6.40 -17.42
C GLN A 89 10.61 6.20 -17.49
N LYS A 90 11.32 6.40 -16.37
CA LYS A 90 12.78 6.23 -16.30
C LYS A 90 13.19 4.76 -16.42
N TYR A 91 12.43 3.84 -15.82
CA TYR A 91 12.71 2.41 -15.86
C TYR A 91 12.48 1.82 -17.27
N ARG A 92 11.43 2.27 -17.99
CA ARG A 92 11.24 1.91 -19.41
C ARG A 92 12.39 2.37 -20.31
N ALA A 93 12.98 3.53 -20.01
CA ALA A 93 14.14 4.03 -20.75
C ALA A 93 15.41 3.21 -20.47
N LEU A 94 15.57 2.71 -19.24
CA LEU A 94 16.74 1.92 -18.83
C LEU A 94 16.73 0.48 -19.37
N PHE A 95 15.56 -0.13 -19.58
CA PHE A 95 15.42 -1.54 -19.99
C PHE A 95 14.68 -1.69 -21.33
N ALA A 96 14.97 -0.81 -22.28
CA ALA A 96 14.41 -0.90 -23.63
C ALA A 96 14.94 -2.17 -24.34
N GLY A 97 14.13 -3.23 -24.35
CA GLY A 97 14.44 -4.49 -25.06
C GLY A 97 14.41 -5.75 -24.21
N GLU A 98 14.30 -5.65 -22.88
CA GLU A 98 14.21 -6.83 -22.00
C GLU A 98 12.77 -7.29 -21.75
N ALA A 99 12.57 -8.61 -21.73
CA ALA A 99 11.31 -9.22 -21.34
C ALA A 99 11.07 -9.03 -19.83
N ARG A 100 9.98 -8.36 -19.48
CA ARG A 100 9.66 -7.93 -18.12
C ARG A 100 9.32 -9.14 -17.24
N SER A 101 9.86 -9.18 -16.01
CA SER A 101 9.53 -10.21 -15.01
C SER A 101 8.33 -9.85 -14.09
N TYR A 102 7.79 -8.63 -14.22
CA TYR A 102 6.67 -8.16 -13.39
C TYR A 102 5.43 -7.78 -14.22
N ARG A 103 4.23 -8.12 -13.71
CA ARG A 103 2.96 -7.71 -14.32
C ARG A 103 2.65 -6.26 -13.98
N VAL A 104 2.39 -5.46 -15.01
CA VAL A 104 2.09 -4.01 -14.87
C VAL A 104 0.74 -3.78 -14.17
N ASP A 105 -0.18 -4.73 -14.31
CA ASP A 105 -1.56 -4.65 -13.78
C ASP A 105 -1.66 -4.85 -12.26
N MET A 106 -0.53 -5.12 -11.60
CA MET A 106 -0.45 -5.39 -10.16
C MET A 106 -0.11 -4.14 -9.33
N LEU A 107 0.12 -2.98 -9.98
CA LEU A 107 0.56 -1.74 -9.34
C LEU A 107 -0.55 -0.68 -9.23
#